data_AF-A0A7V9GTU2-F1
#
_entry.id   AF-A0A7V9GTU2-F1
#
_cell.length_a   1.000
_cell.length_b   1.000
_cell.length_c   1.000
_cell.angle_alpha   90.00
_cell.angle_beta   90.00
_cell.angle_gamma   90.00
#
_symmetry.space_group_name_H-M   'P 1'
#
loop_
_entity.id
_entity.type
_entity.pdbx_description
1 polymer ?
#
loop_
_entity_poly.entity_id
_entity_poly.type
_entity_poly.pdbx_seq_one_letter_code
_entity_poly.pdbx_strand_id
1 'polypeptide(L)'
;MAEETCTWCGADVEPLDGWRAAGPAGERRAAFCRLEHVVPWTIQGAHWEAGTIEEPSGLTDSLTECAHCGMPLSDSRVLLIRHRGEHRIPDGFCSADHMGEWAKKGGRWG
;
A
#
# COMPACT_ATOMS: atom_id res chain seq x y z
N MET A 1 8.26 -16.35 -11.90
CA MET A 1 7.70 -15.45 -10.86
C MET A 1 7.77 -14.07 -11.46
N ALA A 2 6.66 -13.31 -11.49
CA ALA A 2 6.70 -11.97 -12.07
C ALA A 2 7.64 -11.09 -11.22
N GLU A 3 8.66 -10.52 -11.85
CA GLU A 3 9.52 -9.51 -11.24
C GLU A 3 8.67 -8.24 -11.10
N GLU A 4 8.19 -7.98 -9.89
CA GLU A 4 7.46 -6.76 -9.59
C GLU A 4 8.46 -5.63 -9.40
N THR A 5 8.26 -4.51 -10.10
CA THR A 5 9.16 -3.35 -10.01
C THR A 5 8.53 -2.25 -9.20
N CYS A 6 9.38 -1.45 -8.55
CA CYS A 6 8.92 -0.34 -7.74
C CYS A 6 8.32 0.72 -8.66
N THR A 7 7.04 1.03 -8.45
CA THR A 7 6.27 2.00 -9.22
C THR A 7 6.88 3.41 -9.19
N TRP A 8 7.75 3.70 -8.22
CA TRP A 8 8.46 4.97 -8.12
C TRP A 8 9.86 4.95 -8.77
N CYS A 9 10.75 4.06 -8.33
CA CYS A 9 12.16 4.10 -8.74
C CYS A 9 12.56 3.06 -9.79
N GLY A 10 11.65 2.16 -10.17
CA GLY A 10 11.89 1.10 -11.15
C GLY A 10 12.77 -0.06 -10.65
N ALA A 11 13.27 -0.02 -9.42
CA ALA A 11 14.05 -1.12 -8.84
C ALA A 11 13.17 -2.34 -8.54
N ASP A 12 13.73 -3.53 -8.56
CA ASP A 12 13.01 -4.76 -8.23
C ASP A 12 12.48 -4.73 -6.79
N VAL A 13 11.26 -5.25 -6.60
CA VAL A 13 10.64 -5.44 -5.30
C VAL A 13 10.61 -6.93 -5.01
N GLU A 14 11.43 -7.32 -4.04
CA GLU A 14 11.49 -8.70 -3.58
C GLU A 14 10.09 -9.21 -3.17
N PRO A 15 9.66 -10.43 -3.55
CA PRO A 15 8.30 -10.91 -3.27
C PRO A 15 7.91 -10.92 -1.78
N LEU A 16 8.90 -11.09 -0.90
CA LEU A 16 8.73 -11.18 0.55
C LEU A 16 9.17 -9.91 1.30
N ASP A 17 9.53 -8.83 0.61
CA ASP A 17 9.92 -7.55 1.24
C ASP A 17 9.32 -6.35 0.50
N GLY A 18 9.33 -5.18 1.12
CA GLY A 18 8.73 -3.97 0.53
C GLY A 18 7.23 -3.89 0.76
N TRP A 19 6.54 -3.19 -0.14
CA TRP A 19 5.17 -2.73 0.09
C TRP A 19 4.31 -2.88 -1.16
N ARG A 20 3.09 -3.39 -0.99
CA ARG A 20 2.08 -3.51 -2.05
C ARG A 20 0.90 -2.63 -1.68
N ALA A 21 0.49 -1.77 -2.60
CA ALA A 21 -0.70 -0.95 -2.44
C ALA A 21 -1.80 -1.46 -3.37
N ALA A 22 -3.03 -1.49 -2.86
CA ALA A 22 -4.22 -1.70 -3.67
C ALA A 22 -5.13 -0.48 -3.60
N GLY A 23 -5.54 0.00 -4.77
CA GLY A 23 -6.49 1.08 -4.90
C GLY A 23 -7.94 0.64 -4.60
N PRO A 24 -8.89 1.59 -4.66
CA PRO A 24 -10.30 1.32 -4.48
C PRO A 24 -10.79 0.19 -5.39
N ALA A 25 -11.68 -0.68 -4.87
CA ALA A 25 -12.18 -1.89 -5.53
C ALA A 25 -11.12 -2.98 -5.86
N GLY A 26 -9.85 -2.78 -5.50
CA GLY A 26 -8.80 -3.80 -5.67
C GLY A 26 -8.32 -4.01 -7.12
N GLU A 27 -8.81 -3.22 -8.08
CA GLU A 27 -8.47 -3.37 -9.52
C GLU A 27 -7.24 -2.56 -9.94
N ARG A 28 -6.65 -1.84 -8.99
CA ARG A 28 -5.46 -1.00 -9.19
C ARG A 28 -4.42 -1.36 -8.16
N ARG A 29 -3.16 -1.42 -8.58
CA ARG A 29 -2.04 -1.78 -7.71
C ARG A 29 -0.83 -0.88 -7.92
N ALA A 30 0.02 -0.82 -6.91
CA ALA A 30 1.36 -0.25 -6.98
C ALA A 30 2.29 -1.01 -6.02
N ALA A 31 3.59 -1.00 -6.31
CA ALA A 31 4.59 -1.67 -5.49
C ALA A 31 5.74 -0.73 -5.15
N PHE A 32 6.29 -0.86 -3.94
CA PHE A 32 7.37 -0.02 -3.45
C PHE A 32 8.43 -0.85 -2.73
N CYS A 33 9.69 -0.69 -3.15
CA CYS A 33 10.81 -1.32 -2.45
C CYS A 33 11.05 -0.68 -1.06
N ARG A 34 10.54 0.53 -0.83
CA ARG A 34 10.70 1.30 0.41
C ARG A 34 9.45 2.11 0.72
N LEU A 35 9.16 2.33 2.01
CA LEU A 35 8.00 3.13 2.42
C LEU A 35 8.11 4.57 1.92
N GLU A 36 9.32 5.11 1.94
CA GLU A 36 9.65 6.48 1.55
C GLU A 36 9.29 6.76 0.09
N HIS A 37 9.17 5.74 -0.77
CA HIS A 37 8.77 5.89 -2.16
C HIS A 37 7.28 6.13 -2.36
N VAL A 38 6.45 5.78 -1.38
CA VAL A 38 5.02 6.14 -1.36
C VAL A 38 4.85 7.67 -1.32
N VAL A 39 5.75 8.37 -0.64
CA VAL A 39 5.66 9.81 -0.41
C VAL A 39 5.74 10.64 -1.71
N PRO A 40 6.82 10.58 -2.51
CA PRO A 40 6.88 11.32 -3.76
C PRO A 40 5.85 10.82 -4.79
N TRP A 41 5.53 9.52 -4.78
CA TRP A 41 4.51 8.94 -5.65
C TRP A 41 3.11 9.51 -5.39
N THR A 42 2.70 9.66 -4.13
CA THR A 42 1.43 10.31 -3.78
C THR A 42 1.43 11.80 -4.15
N ILE A 43 2.52 12.52 -3.88
CA ILE A 43 2.66 13.95 -4.20
C ILE A 43 2.52 14.22 -5.71
N GLN A 44 3.00 13.32 -6.57
CA GLN A 44 2.94 13.48 -8.02
C GLN A 44 1.63 13.02 -8.66
N GLY A 45 0.62 12.70 -7.84
CA GLY A 45 -0.64 12.16 -8.32
C GLY A 45 -0.51 10.66 -8.58
N ALA A 46 -0.65 9.89 -7.50
CA ALA A 46 -0.62 8.42 -7.42
C ALA A 46 -0.96 7.70 -8.75
N HIS A 47 0.07 7.38 -9.53
CA HIS A 47 -0.07 6.63 -10.77
C HIS A 47 -0.17 5.14 -10.48
N TRP A 48 -1.31 4.54 -10.82
CA TRP A 48 -1.61 3.15 -10.56
C TRP A 48 -1.40 2.28 -11.79
N GLU A 49 -1.01 1.03 -11.57
CA GLU A 49 -1.08 -0.03 -12.58
C GLU A 49 -2.44 -0.74 -12.48
N ALA A 50 -2.93 -1.26 -13.61
CA ALA A 50 -4.07 -2.16 -13.58
C ALA A 50 -3.66 -3.51 -12.95
N GLY A 51 -4.52 -4.03 -12.07
CA GLY A 51 -4.32 -5.35 -11.46
C GLY A 51 -4.66 -5.41 -9.99
N THR A 52 -4.74 -6.63 -9.48
CA THR A 52 -4.98 -6.96 -8.07
C THR A 52 -3.66 -7.28 -7.36
N ILE A 53 -3.62 -7.15 -6.04
CA ILE A 53 -2.54 -7.70 -5.22
C ILE A 53 -2.92 -9.13 -4.80
N GLU A 54 -1.95 -10.04 -4.81
CA GLU A 54 -2.14 -11.43 -4.38
C GLU A 54 -1.85 -11.58 -2.89
N GLU A 55 -2.90 -11.68 -2.07
CA GLU A 55 -2.76 -11.75 -0.60
C GLU A 55 -3.63 -12.85 0.01
N PRO A 56 -3.27 -13.37 1.20
CA PRO A 56 -4.12 -14.29 1.94
C PRO A 56 -5.54 -13.75 2.12
N SER A 57 -6.54 -14.59 1.87
CA SER A 57 -7.95 -14.23 2.08
C SER A 57 -8.20 -13.79 3.52
N GLY A 58 -8.97 -12.72 3.69
CA GLY A 58 -9.34 -12.19 4.99
C GLY A 58 -8.28 -11.33 5.68
N LEU A 59 -7.11 -11.13 5.06
CA LEU A 59 -6.03 -10.30 5.62
C LEU A 59 -6.50 -8.88 5.98
N THR A 60 -7.44 -8.33 5.23
CA THR A 60 -7.89 -6.93 5.38
C THR A 60 -9.28 -6.78 5.98
N ASP A 61 -9.92 -7.89 6.37
CA ASP A 61 -11.31 -7.89 6.87
C ASP A 61 -11.43 -7.20 8.24
N SER A 62 -10.33 -7.16 9.00
CA SER A 62 -10.26 -6.50 10.31
C SER A 62 -9.98 -5.00 10.23
N LEU A 63 -9.72 -4.46 9.03
CA LEU A 63 -9.44 -3.04 8.85
C LEU A 63 -10.74 -2.23 8.79
N THR A 64 -11.12 -1.67 9.93
CA THR A 64 -12.36 -0.86 10.04
C THR A 64 -12.10 0.64 10.00
N GLU A 65 -10.87 1.10 10.26
CA GLU A 65 -10.53 2.51 10.45
C GLU A 65 -9.27 2.90 9.67
N CYS A 66 -9.24 4.15 9.22
CA CYS A 66 -8.08 4.70 8.52
C CYS A 66 -6.90 4.87 9.48
N ALA A 67 -5.76 4.26 9.14
CA ALA A 67 -4.53 4.35 9.93
C ALA A 67 -3.97 5.78 10.04
N HIS A 68 -4.41 6.71 9.20
CA HIS A 68 -4.00 8.12 9.25
C HIS A 68 -4.93 8.99 10.12
N CYS A 69 -6.24 8.97 9.87
CA CYS A 69 -7.19 9.90 10.48
C CYS A 69 -8.13 9.26 11.50
N GLY A 70 -8.14 7.93 11.65
CA GLY A 70 -9.02 7.18 12.54
C GLY A 70 -10.48 7.09 12.09
N MET A 71 -10.85 7.67 10.94
CA MET A 71 -12.22 7.60 10.45
C MET A 71 -12.56 6.20 9.90
N PRO A 72 -13.83 5.76 9.96
CA PRO A 72 -14.24 4.48 9.39
C PRO A 72 -13.90 4.35 7.90
N LEU A 73 -13.46 3.16 7.50
CA LEU A 73 -13.17 2.84 6.10
C LEU A 73 -14.44 2.45 5.35
N SER A 74 -14.50 2.82 4.08
CA SER A 74 -15.54 2.42 3.13
C SER A 74 -15.03 1.38 2.13
N ASP A 75 -15.88 0.99 1.19
CA ASP A 75 -15.50 0.12 0.06
C ASP A 75 -14.55 0.79 -0.93
N SER A 76 -14.43 2.12 -0.87
CA SER A 76 -13.47 2.89 -1.68
C SER A 76 -12.10 3.06 -1.00
N ARG A 77 -11.81 2.28 0.05
CA ARG A 77 -10.54 2.35 0.78
C ARG A 77 -9.34 1.99 -0.09
N VAL A 78 -8.19 2.55 0.28
CA VAL A 78 -6.86 2.17 -0.21
C VAL A 78 -6.21 1.29 0.83
N LEU A 79 -5.48 0.27 0.39
CA LEU A 79 -4.72 -0.63 1.24
C LEU A 79 -3.23 -0.45 0.98
N LEU A 80 -2.42 -0.55 2.03
CA LEU A 80 -0.98 -0.68 1.94
C LEU A 80 -0.54 -1.86 2.80
N ILE A 81 0.17 -2.81 2.21
CA ILE A 81 0.58 -4.03 2.88
C ILE A 81 2.09 -4.09 2.89
N ARG A 82 2.66 -4.14 4.09
CA ARG A 82 4.08 -4.42 4.27
C ARG A 82 4.33 -5.91 4.16
N HIS A 83 5.25 -6.29 3.29
CA HIS A 83 5.79 -7.63 3.22
C HIS A 83 7.07 -7.64 4.06
N ARG A 84 7.20 -8.64 4.93
CA ARG A 84 8.42 -8.84 5.72
C ARG A 84 8.60 -10.33 6.00
N GLY A 85 9.29 -11.01 5.09
CA GLY A 85 9.30 -12.47 5.06
C GLY A 85 7.88 -12.99 4.76
N GLU A 86 7.42 -13.93 5.56
CA GLU A 86 6.07 -14.48 5.46
C GLU A 86 5.00 -13.55 6.05
N HIS A 87 5.39 -12.52 6.80
CA HIS A 87 4.44 -11.60 7.41
C HIS A 87 3.85 -10.64 6.37
N ARG A 88 2.53 -10.44 6.48
CA ARG A 88 1.76 -9.42 5.77
C ARG A 88 1.13 -8.51 6.81
N ILE A 89 1.51 -7.23 6.80
CA ILE A 89 1.04 -6.24 7.78
C ILE A 89 0.23 -5.20 7.01
N PRO A 90 -1.11 -5.29 7.05
CA PRO A 90 -1.96 -4.40 6.28
C PRO A 90 -2.32 -3.13 7.07
N ASP A 91 -2.38 -2.01 6.36
CA ASP A 91 -2.91 -0.74 6.84
C ASP A 91 -3.94 -0.23 5.82
N GLY A 92 -5.06 0.31 6.31
CA GLY A 92 -6.16 0.83 5.49
C GLY A 92 -6.23 2.35 5.53
N PHE A 93 -6.62 2.97 4.41
CA PHE A 93 -6.66 4.41 4.23
C PHE A 93 -7.91 4.88 3.49
N CYS A 94 -8.39 6.08 3.83
CA CYS A 94 -9.48 6.72 3.08
C CYS A 94 -9.10 7.04 1.63
N SER A 95 -7.81 7.31 1.38
CA SER A 95 -7.29 7.72 0.08
C SER A 95 -5.77 7.48 -0.02
N ALA A 96 -5.24 7.59 -1.24
CA ALA A 96 -3.79 7.58 -1.46
C ALA A 96 -3.10 8.75 -0.74
N ASP A 97 -3.75 9.91 -0.62
CA ASP A 97 -3.19 11.07 0.10
C ASP A 97 -2.99 10.76 1.58
N HIS A 98 -3.98 10.14 2.23
CA HIS A 98 -3.85 9.73 3.64
C HIS A 98 -2.74 8.68 3.82
N MET A 99 -2.61 7.75 2.87
CA MET A 99 -1.50 6.78 2.85
C MET A 99 -0.14 7.50 2.73
N GLY A 100 -0.05 8.51 1.87
CA GLY A 100 1.15 9.34 1.71
C GLY A 100 1.50 10.13 2.97
N GLU A 101 0.53 10.80 3.59
CA GLU A 101 0.72 11.54 4.84
C GLU A 101 1.10 10.63 6.02
N TRP A 102 0.58 9.41 6.05
CA TRP A 102 1.01 8.39 7.01
C TRP A 102 2.44 7.91 6.74
N ALA A 103 2.79 7.65 5.48
CA ALA A 103 4.14 7.24 5.08
C ALA A 103 5.18 8.32 5.39
N LYS A 104 4.85 9.61 5.20
CA LYS A 104 5.69 10.76 5.57
C LYS A 104 6.07 10.77 7.06
N LYS A 105 5.22 10.23 7.92
CA LYS A 105 5.45 10.10 9.36
C LYS A 105 6.21 8.81 9.73
N GLY A 106 6.73 8.06 8.74
CA GLY A 106 7.43 6.79 8.93
C GLY A 106 6.52 5.57 9.15
N GLY A 107 5.21 5.73 8.93
CA GLY A 107 4.23 4.66 9.04
C GLY A 107 3.90 4.27 10.47
N ARG A 108 3.57 2.99 10.71
CA ARG A 108 3.12 2.48 12.03
C ARG A 108 4.17 2.59 13.14
N TRP A 109 5.45 2.69 12.79
CA TRP A 109 6.58 2.66 13.72
C TRP A 109 7.54 3.85 13.56
N GLY A 110 7.10 4.88 12.86
CA GLY A 110 7.87 6.10 12.59
C GLY A 110 7.79 7.16 13.67
#